data_AF-A0A9E5IJY2-F1
#
_entry.id   AF-A0A9E5IJY2-F1
#
_cell.length_a   1.000
_cell.length_b   1.000
_cell.length_c   1.000
_cell.angle_alpha   90.00
_cell.angle_beta   90.00
_cell.angle_gamma   90.00
#
_symmetry.space_group_name_H-M   'P 1'
#
loop_
_entity.id
_entity.type
_entity.pdbx_description
1 polymer ?
#
loop_
_entity_poly.entity_id
_entity_poly.type
_entity_poly.pdbx_seq_one_letter_code
_entity_poly.pdbx_strand_id
1 'polypeptide(L)' 'QATNPGLVFSNTHQRGYTSILLGRDQAVGQFHFMKTIRERSTELAETRSLRVRHGERRLIEG' A
#
# COMPACT_ATOMS: atom_id res chain seq x y z
N GLN A 1 -22.63 2.75 9.75
CA GLN A 1 -21.80 1.60 10.16
C GLN A 1 -20.97 1.18 8.94
N ALA A 2 -19.66 1.01 9.06
CA ALA A 2 -18.81 0.60 7.93
C ALA A 2 -18.93 -0.92 7.71
N THR A 3 -19.05 -1.37 6.46
CA THR A 3 -19.20 -2.79 6.11
C THR A 3 -17.98 -3.62 6.47
N ASN A 4 -16.79 -3.03 6.44
CA ASN A 4 -15.54 -3.68 6.84
C ASN A 4 -14.71 -2.75 7.74
N PRO A 5 -14.85 -2.83 9.07
CA PRO A 5 -14.14 -1.95 10.00
C PRO A 5 -12.63 -2.21 10.06
N GLY A 6 -12.14 -3.35 9.57
CA GLY A 6 -10.71 -3.69 9.54
C GLY A 6 -9.99 -3.25 8.27
N LEU A 7 -10.71 -2.71 7.28
CA LEU A 7 -10.09 -2.23 6.04
C LEU A 7 -9.41 -0.87 6.28
N VAL A 8 -8.08 -0.87 6.28
CA VAL A 8 -7.29 0.34 6.57
C VAL A 8 -7.10 1.22 5.33
N PHE A 9 -7.03 0.62 4.14
CA PHE A 9 -6.79 1.36 2.90
C PHE A 9 -7.32 0.59 1.69
N SER A 10 -7.83 1.33 0.70
CA SER A 10 -8.19 0.82 -0.63
C SER A 10 -8.05 1.95 -1.66
N ASN A 11 -7.43 1.64 -2.79
CA ASN A 11 -7.44 2.48 -3.99
C ASN A 11 -7.69 1.57 -5.19
N THR A 12 -8.84 1.75 -5.83
CA THR A 12 -9.30 0.95 -6.98
C THR A 12 -9.28 1.72 -8.29
N HIS A 13 -8.97 3.01 -8.26
CA HIS A 13 -9.02 3.90 -9.43
C HIS A 13 -7.69 3.98 -10.18
N GLN A 14 -6.59 3.59 -9.54
CA GLN A 14 -5.25 3.64 -10.12
C GLN A 14 -4.64 2.24 -10.24
N ARG A 15 -3.86 2.04 -11.30
CA ARG A 15 -2.99 0.86 -11.46
C ARG A 15 -1.66 1.11 -10.79
N GLY A 16 -0.94 0.02 -10.52
CA GLY A 16 0.30 0.07 -9.76
C GLY A 16 0.82 -1.31 -9.43
N TYR A 17 1.81 -1.35 -8.56
CA TYR A 17 2.34 -2.57 -7.98
C TYR A 17 2.66 -2.32 -6.51
N THR A 18 2.83 -3.41 -5.76
CA THR A 18 3.17 -3.35 -4.34
C THR A 18 4.54 -3.96 -4.11
N SER A 19 5.41 -3.19 -3.47
CA SER A 19 6.67 -3.69 -2.91
C SER A 19 6.44 -4.09 -1.46
N ILE A 20 6.95 -5.25 -1.05
CA ILE A 20 6.89 -5.69 0.34
C ILE A 20 8.31 -5.95 0.83
N LEU A 21 8.72 -5.22 1.86
CA LEU A 21 9.95 -5.48 2.60
C LEU A 21 9.60 -6.25 3.87
N LEU A 22 10.16 -7.46 3.99
CA LEU A 22 10.04 -8.30 5.17
C LEU A 22 11.32 -8.21 6.00
N GLY A 23 11.19 -7.65 7.20
CA GLY A 23 12.21 -7.72 8.24
C GLY A 23 11.79 -8.71 9.33
N ARG A 24 12.71 -8.98 10.26
CA ARG A 24 12.43 -9.87 11.40
C ARG A 24 11.25 -9.37 12.25
N ASP A 25 11.23 -8.07 12.55
CA ASP A 25 10.28 -7.49 13.52
C ASP A 25 9.20 -6.63 12.87
N GLN A 26 9.26 -6.43 11.55
CA GLN A 26 8.28 -5.63 10.83
C GLN A 26 8.15 -6.05 9.36
N ALA A 27 6.96 -5.83 8.81
CA ALA A 27 6.71 -5.83 7.38
C ALA A 27 6.30 -4.42 6.94
N VAL A 28 6.83 -3.97 5.80
CA VAL A 28 6.49 -2.68 5.18
C VAL A 28 5.97 -2.96 3.78
N GLY A 29 4.73 -2.57 3.51
CA GLY A 29 4.13 -2.54 2.18
C GLY A 29 4.17 -1.14 1.61
N GLN A 30 4.58 -1.01 0.37
CA GLN A 30 4.53 0.23 -0.40
C GLN A 30 3.67 0.02 -1.63
N PHE A 31 2.57 0.76 -1.72
CA PHE A 31 1.69 0.78 -2.89
C PHE A 31 2.18 1.89 -3.82
N HIS A 32 2.74 1.50 -4.97
CA HIS A 32 3.23 2.44 -5.98
C HIS A 32 2.15 2.62 -7.05
N PHE A 33 1.56 3.82 -7.12
CA PHE A 33 0.51 4.14 -8.07
C PHE A 33 1.07 4.81 -9.30
N MET A 34 0.74 4.28 -10.47
CA MET A 34 1.10 4.87 -11.76
C MET A 34 0.21 6.08 -12.06
N LYS A 35 0.79 7.09 -12.70
CA LYS A 35 0.06 8.31 -13.10
C LYS A 35 -0.98 8.05 -14.18
N THR A 36 -0.63 7.23 -15.17
CA THR A 36 -1.53 6.81 -16.24
C THR A 36 -1.09 5.45 -16.78
N ILE A 37 -2.03 4.69 -17.33
CA ILE A 37 -1.75 3.45 -18.08
C ILE A 37 -1.92 3.62 -19.60
N ARG A 38 -2.39 4.79 -20.04
CA ARG A 38 -2.58 5.08 -21.47
C ARG A 38 -1.24 5.31 -22.16
N GLU A 39 -0.28 5.82 -21.42
CA GLU A 39 1.08 6.05 -21.88
C GLU A 39 1.97 4.89 -21.42
N ARG A 40 2.93 4.49 -22.26
CA ARG A 40 3.93 3.47 -21.91
C ARG A 40 5.01 4.05 -21.00
N SER A 41 4.59 4.55 -19.83
CA SER A 41 5.44 5.18 -18.83
C SER A 41 5.32 4.46 -17.50
N THR A 42 6.41 4.45 -16.73
CA THR A 42 6.47 3.93 -15.35
C THR A 42 6.45 5.04 -14.31
N GLU A 43 6.16 6.28 -14.71
CA GLU A 43 6.05 7.43 -13.81
C GLU A 43 5.00 7.17 -12.72
N LEU A 44 5.44 7.29 -11.46
CA LEU A 44 4.58 7.15 -10.30
C LEU A 44 3.89 8.47 -9.98
N ALA A 45 2.59 8.43 -9.71
CA ALA A 45 1.85 9.56 -9.16
C ALA A 45 2.01 9.65 -7.64
N GLU A 46 2.02 8.51 -6.96
CA GLU A 46 2.05 8.44 -5.51
C GLU A 46 2.68 7.12 -5.06
N THR A 47 3.31 7.13 -3.89
CA THR A 47 3.59 5.91 -3.13
C THR A 47 3.00 6.04 -1.74
N ARG A 48 2.14 5.10 -1.36
CA ARG A 48 1.59 5.03 0.01
C ARG A 48 2.24 3.89 0.78
N SER A 49 2.72 4.16 1.98
CA SER A 49 3.36 3.14 2.82
C SER A 49 2.46 2.73 3.98
N LEU A 50 2.36 1.43 4.21
CA LEU A 50 1.78 0.85 5.41
C LEU A 50 2.81 -0.09 6.05
N ARG A 51 2.84 -0.12 7.37
CA ARG A 51 3.70 -1.02 8.13
C ARG A 51 2.95 -1.72 9.24
N VAL A 52 3.44 -2.88 9.65
CA VAL A 52 2.99 -3.62 10.83
C VAL A 52 4.21 -4.20 11.52
N ARG A 53 4.19 -4.22 12.86
CA ARG A 53 5.22 -4.88 13.66
C ARG A 53 4.78 -6.30 14.01
N HIS A 54 5.76 -7.19 14.20
CA HIS A 54 5.50 -8.54 14.66
C HIS A 54 4.69 -8.53 15.97
N GLY A 55 3.64 -9.36 16.06
CA GLY A 55 2.72 -9.40 17.18
C GLY A 55 1.64 -8.31 17.20
N GLU A 56 1.78 -7.25 16.39
CA GLU A 56 0.75 -6.23 16.24
C GLU A 56 -0.26 -6.64 15.15
N ARG A 57 -1.55 -6.41 15.41
CA ARG A 57 -2.64 -6.67 14.46
C ARG A 57 -3.18 -5.38 13.84
N ARG A 58 -2.33 -4.35 13.75
CA ARG A 58 -2.69 -3.02 13.28
C ARG A 58 -1.70 -2.53 12.25
N LEU A 59 -2.21 -2.14 11.09
CA LEU A 59 -1.44 -1.41 10.08
C LEU A 59 -1.36 0.06 10.51
N ILE A 60 -0.17 0.63 10.37
CA ILE A 60 0.13 2.03 10.63
C ILE A 60 0.65 2.63 9.34
N GLU A 61 0.26 3.85 9.04
CA GLU A 61 0.83 4.61 7.93
C GLU A 61 2.32 4.84 8.18
N GLY A 62 3.13 4.51 7.17
CA GLY A 62 4.60 4.49 7.23
C GLY A 62 5.22 5.87 7.10
#